data_AF-A0A1A2TP27-F1
#
_entry.id   AF-A0A1A2TP27-F1
#
_cell.length_a   1.000
_cell.length_b   1.000
_cell.length_c   1.000
_cell.angle_alpha   90.00
_cell.angle_beta   90.00
_cell.angle_gamma   90.00
#
_symmetry.space_group_name_H-M   'P 1'
#
loop_
_entity.id
_entity.type
_entity.pdbx_description
1 polymer ?
#
loop_
_entity_poly.entity_id
_entity_poly.type
_entity_poly.pdbx_seq_one_letter_code
_entity_poly.pdbx_strand_id
1 'polypeptide(L)'
;MSMPDMDAQGPFRIDPADAVWALVRELIEQQHSVVQLEQTLAAIKADHADDFDEVVSLTCDLKNLSDLAALRRLWYSRGLPGMLAKLAVALEAHETFGDHAVTIDDPVDAELWRSKYRVAVDDLTVTLAPNAHDAGEPRPW
;
A
#
# COMPACT_ATOMS: atom_id res chain seq x y z
N MET A 1 -1.43 -2.62 -20.07
CA MET A 1 -0.78 -1.31 -20.27
C MET A 1 -0.11 -0.92 -18.97
N SER A 2 1.11 -0.37 -19.02
CA SER A 2 1.87 -0.05 -17.81
C SER A 2 1.43 1.29 -17.24
N MET A 3 1.18 1.30 -15.93
CA MET A 3 1.10 2.48 -15.10
C MET A 3 2.21 3.49 -15.43
N PRO A 4 1.99 4.81 -15.24
CA PRO A 4 3.08 5.77 -15.21
C PRO A 4 4.11 5.32 -14.18
N ASP A 5 5.34 5.11 -14.62
CA ASP A 5 6.43 4.89 -13.70
C ASP A 5 6.71 6.22 -13.00
N MET A 6 6.16 6.36 -11.79
CA MET A 6 6.28 7.56 -10.96
C MET A 6 7.74 7.82 -10.52
N ASP A 7 8.60 6.81 -10.65
CA ASP A 7 10.02 6.87 -10.32
C ASP A 7 10.91 7.00 -11.59
N ALA A 8 10.33 6.92 -12.79
CA ALA A 8 11.08 7.06 -14.04
C ALA A 8 11.61 8.47 -14.25
N GLN A 9 12.87 8.56 -14.68
CA GLN A 9 13.50 9.81 -15.12
C GLN A 9 12.98 10.19 -16.53
N GLY A 10 12.71 11.49 -16.77
CA GLY A 10 12.33 12.02 -18.09
C GLY A 10 10.94 12.65 -18.16
N PRO A 11 10.27 12.66 -19.32
CA PRO A 11 8.91 13.19 -19.44
C PRO A 11 7.91 12.43 -18.58
N PHE A 12 6.98 13.15 -17.95
CA PHE A 12 5.86 12.54 -17.23
C PHE A 12 4.76 12.17 -18.23
N ARG A 13 4.26 10.94 -18.18
CA ARG A 13 3.24 10.43 -19.11
C ARG A 13 2.13 9.74 -18.36
N ILE A 14 0.89 10.11 -18.65
CA ILE A 14 -0.28 9.47 -18.06
C ILE A 14 -1.46 9.51 -19.04
N ASP A 15 -2.22 8.43 -19.11
CA ASP A 15 -3.60 8.43 -19.60
C ASP A 15 -4.49 8.42 -18.35
N PRO A 16 -5.09 9.56 -17.95
CA PRO A 16 -5.77 9.65 -16.65
C PRO A 16 -6.97 8.72 -16.55
N ALA A 17 -7.77 8.60 -17.61
CA ALA A 17 -8.95 7.75 -17.62
C ALA A 17 -8.57 6.27 -17.53
N ASP A 18 -7.60 5.81 -18.32
CA ASP A 18 -7.11 4.43 -18.22
C ASP A 18 -6.45 4.16 -16.85
N ALA A 19 -5.64 5.10 -16.36
CA ALA A 19 -4.94 4.96 -15.09
C ALA A 19 -5.90 4.83 -13.90
N VAL A 20 -6.96 5.65 -13.83
CA VAL A 20 -7.97 5.57 -12.77
C VAL A 20 -8.63 4.19 -12.78
N TRP A 21 -9.10 3.73 -13.94
CA TRP A 21 -9.78 2.43 -14.03
C TRP A 21 -8.85 1.25 -13.77
N ALA A 22 -7.60 1.31 -14.22
CA ALA A 22 -6.60 0.30 -13.94
C ALA A 22 -6.30 0.21 -12.44
N LEU A 23 -6.08 1.36 -11.78
CA LEU A 23 -5.77 1.42 -10.35
C LEU A 23 -6.94 0.96 -9.47
N VAL A 24 -8.18 1.32 -9.83
CA VAL A 24 -9.36 0.85 -9.08
C VAL A 24 -9.50 -0.66 -9.20
N ARG A 25 -9.28 -1.24 -10.39
CA ARG A 25 -9.31 -2.70 -10.57
C ARG A 25 -8.21 -3.39 -9.77
N GLU A 26 -6.97 -2.91 -9.86
CA GLU A 26 -5.84 -3.45 -9.12
C GLU A 26 -6.08 -3.36 -7.60
N LEU A 27 -6.59 -2.23 -7.10
CA LEU A 27 -6.92 -2.04 -5.69
C LEU A 27 -7.94 -3.08 -5.20
N ILE A 28 -9.00 -3.32 -5.97
CA ILE A 28 -10.02 -4.33 -5.62
C ILE A 28 -9.42 -5.73 -5.61
N GLU A 29 -8.63 -6.09 -6.62
CA GLU A 29 -7.97 -7.39 -6.73
C GLU A 29 -7.01 -7.66 -5.56
N GLN A 30 -6.22 -6.65 -5.19
CA GLN A 30 -5.28 -6.73 -4.08
C GLN A 30 -6.01 -6.82 -2.74
N GLN A 31 -7.08 -6.05 -2.55
CA GLN A 31 -7.90 -6.14 -1.35
C GLN A 31 -8.56 -7.51 -1.21
N HIS A 32 -9.06 -8.11 -2.30
CA HIS A 32 -9.56 -9.48 -2.29
C HIS A 32 -8.48 -10.49 -1.91
N SER A 33 -7.27 -10.33 -2.44
CA SER A 33 -6.13 -11.19 -2.13
C SER A 33 -5.77 -11.14 -0.63
N VAL A 34 -5.83 -9.94 -0.02
CA VAL A 34 -5.60 -9.75 1.42
C VAL A 34 -6.69 -10.43 2.25
N VAL A 35 -7.96 -10.30 1.84
CA VAL A 35 -9.08 -10.98 2.54
C VAL A 35 -8.94 -12.51 2.46
N GLN A 36 -8.57 -13.05 1.31
CA GLN A 36 -8.32 -14.48 1.14
C GLN A 36 -7.17 -14.96 2.03
N LEU A 37 -6.11 -14.15 2.14
CA LEU A 37 -4.97 -14.42 3.02
C LEU A 37 -5.40 -14.44 4.50
N GLU A 38 -6.26 -13.50 4.92
CA GLU A 38 -6.80 -13.48 6.30
C GLU A 38 -7.69 -14.69 6.59
N GLN A 39 -8.53 -15.10 5.64
CA GLN A 39 -9.36 -16.29 5.78
C GLN A 39 -8.52 -17.57 5.90
N THR A 40 -7.46 -17.68 5.08
CA THR A 40 -6.51 -18.80 5.15
C THR A 40 -5.79 -18.85 6.50
N LEU A 41 -5.36 -17.69 7.01
CA LEU A 41 -4.74 -17.57 8.33
C LEU A 41 -5.70 -18.04 9.45
N ALA A 42 -6.97 -17.64 9.36
CA ALA A 42 -7.98 -18.02 10.34
C ALA A 42 -8.28 -19.53 10.30
N ALA A 43 -8.33 -20.13 9.11
CA ALA A 43 -8.54 -21.56 8.93
C ALA A 43 -7.39 -22.39 9.54
N ILE A 44 -6.13 -22.03 9.24
CA ILE A 44 -4.95 -22.72 9.80
C ILE A 44 -4.93 -22.62 11.33
N LYS A 45 -5.24 -21.45 11.89
CA LYS A 45 -5.31 -21.28 13.36
C LYS A 45 -6.39 -22.13 14.01
N ALA A 46 -7.51 -22.36 13.31
CA ALA A 46 -8.60 -23.17 13.83
C ALA A 46 -8.27 -24.67 13.76
N ASP A 47 -7.63 -25.11 12.68
CA ASP A 47 -7.21 -26.52 12.48
C ASP A 47 -6.21 -26.97 13.56
N HIS A 48 -5.34 -26.05 13.99
CA HIS A 48 -4.26 -26.33 14.95
C HIS A 48 -4.63 -26.02 16.41
N ALA A 49 -5.87 -25.58 16.68
CA ALA A 49 -6.29 -25.23 18.04
C ALA A 49 -6.43 -26.44 18.97
N ASP A 50 -6.60 -27.65 18.40
CA ASP A 50 -6.91 -28.89 19.14
C ASP A 50 -5.77 -29.93 19.13
N ASP A 51 -4.64 -29.69 18.44
CA ASP A 51 -3.56 -30.68 18.29
C ASP A 51 -2.28 -30.27 19.06
N PHE A 52 -2.05 -30.89 20.22
CA PHE A 52 -0.93 -30.57 21.12
C PHE A 52 0.38 -31.31 20.78
N ASP A 53 0.38 -32.28 19.86
CA ASP A 53 1.52 -33.20 19.66
C ASP A 53 2.44 -32.84 18.47
N GLU A 54 2.14 -31.78 17.72
CA GLU A 54 2.83 -31.50 16.45
C GLU A 54 3.82 -30.31 16.52
N VAL A 55 4.75 -30.31 17.49
CA VAL A 55 5.71 -29.22 17.75
C VAL A 55 6.55 -28.80 16.51
N VAL A 56 6.82 -29.72 15.58
CA VAL A 56 7.60 -29.44 14.36
C VAL A 56 6.73 -28.83 13.24
N SER A 57 5.50 -29.31 13.08
CA SER A 57 4.49 -28.75 12.16
C SER A 57 4.10 -27.34 12.59
N LEU A 58 3.88 -27.15 13.89
CA LEU A 58 3.63 -25.85 14.50
C LEU A 58 4.73 -24.85 14.17
N THR A 59 6.01 -25.25 14.14
CA THR A 59 7.14 -24.32 13.88
C THR A 59 7.17 -23.85 12.42
N CYS A 60 6.90 -24.74 11.47
CA CYS A 60 6.75 -24.38 10.05
C CYS A 60 5.52 -23.50 9.84
N ASP A 61 4.40 -23.84 10.49
CA ASP A 61 3.16 -23.09 10.36
C ASP A 61 3.22 -21.75 11.07
N LEU A 62 3.86 -21.62 12.23
CA LEU A 62 4.10 -20.34 12.89
C LEU A 62 4.94 -19.40 12.04
N LYS A 63 5.95 -19.92 11.32
CA LYS A 63 6.73 -19.12 10.37
C LYS A 63 5.84 -18.65 9.22
N ASN A 64 5.06 -19.56 8.62
CA ASN A 64 4.11 -19.21 7.55
C ASN A 64 3.08 -18.17 8.02
N LEU A 65 2.51 -18.33 9.22
CA LEU A 65 1.58 -17.38 9.83
C LEU A 65 2.25 -16.02 10.08
N SER A 66 3.52 -16.00 10.49
CA SER A 66 4.28 -14.76 10.69
C SER A 66 4.59 -14.04 9.37
N ASP A 67 4.91 -14.79 8.31
CA ASP A 67 5.15 -14.26 6.98
C ASP A 67 3.85 -13.70 6.37
N LEU A 68 2.71 -14.39 6.55
CA LEU A 68 1.40 -13.91 6.12
C LEU A 68 0.98 -12.64 6.89
N ALA A 69 1.20 -12.60 8.21
CA ALA A 69 0.96 -11.40 9.00
C ALA A 69 1.87 -10.22 8.58
N ALA A 70 3.13 -10.51 8.23
CA ALA A 70 4.06 -9.52 7.70
C ALA A 70 3.61 -8.98 6.34
N LEU A 71 3.11 -9.84 5.44
CA LEU A 71 2.54 -9.45 4.15
C LEU A 71 1.33 -8.53 4.32
N ARG A 72 0.42 -8.86 5.25
CA ARG A 72 -0.71 -7.98 5.59
C ARG A 72 -0.22 -6.61 6.07
N ARG A 73 0.75 -6.60 6.98
CA ARG A 73 1.31 -5.35 7.51
C ARG A 73 1.93 -4.52 6.39
N LEU A 74 2.70 -5.16 5.51
CA LEU A 74 3.35 -4.52 4.36
C LEU A 74 2.31 -3.93 3.38
N TRP A 75 1.20 -4.64 3.15
CA TRP A 75 0.10 -4.13 2.35
C TRP A 75 -0.44 -2.82 2.93
N TYR A 76 -0.88 -2.82 4.20
CA TYR A 76 -1.48 -1.63 4.79
C TYR A 76 -0.48 -0.50 5.07
N SER A 77 0.80 -0.81 5.30
CA SER A 77 1.81 0.22 5.59
C SER A 77 2.50 0.80 4.37
N ARG A 78 2.43 0.13 3.20
CA ARG A 78 3.18 0.55 2.01
C ARG A 78 2.41 0.33 0.71
N GLY A 79 1.83 -0.86 0.53
CA GLY A 79 1.11 -1.21 -0.70
C GLY A 79 -0.11 -0.31 -0.94
N LEU A 80 -1.01 -0.26 0.02
CA LEU A 80 -2.25 0.52 -0.04
C LEU A 80 -1.98 2.03 -0.13
N PRO A 81 -1.12 2.65 0.72
CA PRO A 81 -0.75 4.06 0.57
C PRO A 81 -0.19 4.38 -0.82
N GLY A 82 0.71 3.53 -1.34
CA GLY A 82 1.27 3.71 -2.68
C GLY A 82 0.22 3.69 -3.78
N MET A 83 -0.73 2.74 -3.73
CA MET A 83 -1.82 2.64 -4.70
C MET A 83 -2.77 3.84 -4.63
N LEU A 84 -3.15 4.25 -3.42
CA LEU A 84 -4.02 5.41 -3.22
C LEU A 84 -3.34 6.72 -3.66
N ALA A 85 -2.04 6.87 -3.43
CA ALA A 85 -1.27 8.02 -3.89
C ALA A 85 -1.22 8.10 -5.42
N LYS A 86 -1.03 6.96 -6.10
CA LYS A 86 -1.11 6.86 -7.57
C LYS A 86 -2.50 7.24 -8.08
N LEU A 87 -3.54 6.76 -7.40
CA LEU A 87 -4.93 7.08 -7.75
C LEU A 87 -5.23 8.57 -7.57
N ALA A 88 -4.74 9.18 -6.49
CA ALA A 88 -4.87 10.63 -6.26
C ALA A 88 -4.24 11.44 -7.40
N VAL A 89 -3.02 11.08 -7.83
CA VAL A 89 -2.36 11.75 -8.97
C VAL A 89 -3.13 11.52 -10.28
N ALA A 90 -3.65 10.32 -10.52
CA ALA A 90 -4.44 10.03 -11.71
C ALA A 90 -5.75 10.82 -11.75
N LEU A 91 -6.44 10.94 -10.61
CA LEU A 91 -7.64 11.77 -10.48
C LEU A 91 -7.32 13.24 -10.70
N GLU A 92 -6.26 13.77 -10.10
CA GLU A 92 -5.85 15.15 -10.30
C GLU A 92 -5.46 15.43 -11.77
N ALA A 93 -4.78 14.48 -12.42
CA ALA A 93 -4.47 14.58 -13.85
C ALA A 93 -5.74 14.59 -14.71
N HIS A 94 -6.72 13.75 -14.37
CA HIS A 94 -8.02 13.74 -15.04
C HIS A 94 -8.76 15.08 -14.84
N GLU A 95 -8.76 15.63 -13.62
CA GLU A 95 -9.38 16.94 -13.35
C GLU A 95 -8.66 18.10 -14.05
N THR A 96 -7.35 18.00 -14.23
CA THR A 96 -6.52 19.05 -14.84
C THR A 96 -6.56 19.01 -16.37
N PHE A 97 -6.51 17.80 -16.95
CA PHE A 97 -6.31 17.61 -18.40
C PHE A 97 -7.46 16.90 -19.11
N GLY A 98 -8.45 16.39 -18.37
CA GLY A 98 -9.55 15.57 -18.89
C GLY A 98 -9.15 14.12 -19.17
N ASP A 99 -9.89 13.48 -20.08
CA ASP A 99 -9.76 12.05 -20.40
C ASP A 99 -8.61 11.71 -21.38
N HIS A 100 -7.79 12.68 -21.75
CA HIS A 100 -6.80 12.49 -22.80
C HIS A 100 -5.44 12.09 -22.23
N ALA A 101 -4.71 11.25 -22.98
CA ALA A 101 -3.32 10.97 -22.68
C ALA A 101 -2.48 12.26 -22.73
N VAL A 102 -1.68 12.48 -21.69
CA VAL A 102 -0.84 13.65 -21.49
C VAL A 102 0.62 13.24 -21.44
N THR A 103 1.47 14.05 -22.07
CA THR A 103 2.91 14.02 -21.91
C THR A 103 3.38 15.40 -21.48
N ILE A 104 4.15 15.46 -20.40
CA ILE A 104 4.79 16.68 -19.89
C ILE A 104 6.29 16.51 -20.09
N ASP A 105 6.82 17.21 -21.09
CA ASP A 105 8.24 17.15 -21.47
C ASP A 105 9.10 18.15 -20.70
N ASP A 106 8.50 19.21 -20.14
CA ASP A 106 9.25 20.14 -19.28
C ASP A 106 9.70 19.41 -18.01
N PRO A 107 11.01 19.42 -17.69
CA PRO A 107 11.54 18.64 -16.59
C PRO A 107 11.08 19.15 -15.22
N VAL A 108 10.79 20.45 -15.07
CA VAL A 108 10.33 21.04 -13.82
C VAL A 108 8.88 20.65 -13.57
N ASP A 109 8.02 20.79 -14.58
CA ASP A 109 6.62 20.40 -14.49
C ASP A 109 6.47 18.87 -14.32
N ALA A 110 7.27 18.07 -15.03
CA ALA A 110 7.28 16.63 -14.86
C ALA A 110 7.68 16.22 -13.44
N GLU A 111 8.67 16.89 -12.85
CA GLU A 111 9.08 16.65 -11.46
C GLU A 111 8.03 17.13 -10.44
N LEU A 112 7.29 18.19 -10.74
CA LEU A 112 6.15 18.63 -9.93
C LEU A 112 5.09 17.52 -9.85
N TRP A 113 4.74 16.90 -10.98
CA TRP A 113 3.77 15.80 -11.01
C TRP A 113 4.25 14.56 -10.27
N ARG A 114 5.55 14.21 -10.36
CA ARG A 114 6.13 13.13 -9.53
C ARG A 114 6.14 13.47 -8.06
N SER A 115 6.38 14.75 -7.72
CA SER A 115 6.39 15.21 -6.33
C SER A 115 5.03 15.07 -5.67
N LYS A 116 3.93 15.29 -6.41
CA LYS A 116 2.57 15.04 -5.93
C LYS A 116 2.37 13.60 -5.47
N TYR A 117 2.89 12.62 -6.22
CA TYR A 117 2.86 11.22 -5.79
C TYR A 117 3.61 11.02 -4.47
N ARG A 118 4.84 11.53 -4.34
CA ARG A 118 5.64 11.36 -3.12
C ARG A 118 4.96 11.98 -1.90
N VAL A 119 4.44 13.21 -2.04
CA VAL A 119 3.68 13.88 -0.98
C VAL A 119 2.44 13.07 -0.60
N ALA A 120 1.68 12.59 -1.59
CA ALA A 120 0.51 11.77 -1.32
C ALA A 120 0.86 10.43 -0.64
N VAL A 121 1.99 9.80 -0.97
CA VAL A 121 2.48 8.60 -0.26
C VAL A 121 2.78 8.93 1.19
N ASP A 122 3.47 10.04 1.46
CA ASP A 122 3.82 10.46 2.82
C ASP A 122 2.56 10.76 3.64
N ASP A 123 1.58 11.46 3.06
CA ASP A 123 0.30 11.80 3.72
C ASP A 123 -0.55 10.56 4.03
N LEU A 124 -0.53 9.56 3.15
CA LEU A 124 -1.34 8.34 3.26
C LEU A 124 -0.63 7.23 4.05
N THR A 125 0.67 7.33 4.23
CA THR A 125 1.43 6.42 5.07
C THR A 125 1.33 6.91 6.50
N VAL A 126 0.38 6.37 7.27
CA VAL A 126 0.31 6.65 8.70
C VAL A 126 1.65 6.31 9.35
N THR A 127 2.40 7.33 9.74
CA THR A 127 3.46 7.17 10.73
C THR A 127 2.75 6.86 12.02
N LEU A 128 2.67 5.58 12.39
CA LEU A 128 2.34 5.22 13.77
C LEU A 128 3.44 5.85 14.62
N ALA A 129 3.17 7.01 15.20
CA ALA A 129 4.01 7.56 16.24
C ALA A 129 4.18 6.44 17.27
N PRO A 130 5.42 6.10 17.67
CA PRO A 130 5.59 5.18 18.79
C PRO A 130 4.83 5.81 19.96
N ASN A 131 3.81 5.11 20.46
CA ASN A 131 2.95 5.57 21.53
C ASN A 131 3.83 6.20 22.63
N ALA A 132 3.76 7.52 22.76
CA ALA A 132 4.38 8.26 23.86
C ALA A 132 3.57 8.06 25.16
N HIS A 133 3.19 6.81 25.44
CA HIS A 133 2.41 6.44 26.61
C HIS A 133 3.18 5.58 27.63
N ASP A 134 4.50 5.50 27.47
CA ASP A 134 5.42 4.92 28.48
C ASP A 134 6.41 5.95 29.07
N ALA A 135 6.14 7.24 28.88
CA ALA A 135 6.78 8.29 29.68
C ALA A 135 5.98 8.46 30.98
N GLY A 136 6.19 7.51 31.91
CA GLY A 136 5.76 7.63 33.29
C GLY A 136 6.17 8.99 33.87
N GLU A 137 5.21 9.64 34.51
CA GLU A 137 5.22 11.02 34.99
C GLU A 137 6.48 11.46 35.77
N PRO A 138 6.81 12.76 35.75
CA PRO A 138 7.77 13.34 36.68
C PRO A 138 7.17 13.33 38.10
N ARG A 139 7.89 12.76 39.07
CA ARG A 139 7.54 12.93 40.49
C ARG A 139 7.75 14.39 40.91
N PRO A 140 6.78 15.03 41.58
CA PRO A 140 7.00 16.30 42.25
C PRO A 140 7.57 16.07 43.66
N TRP A 141 8.58 16.89 43.98
CA TRP A 141 9.30 17.09 45.25
C TRP A 141 10.30 16.00 45.67
#